data_AF-A0A9E1K6I7-F1
#
_entry.id   AF-A0A9E1K6I7-F1
#
_cell.length_a   1.000
_cell.length_b   1.000
_cell.length_c   1.000
_cell.angle_alpha   90.00
_cell.angle_beta   90.00
_cell.angle_gamma   90.00
#
_symmetry.space_group_name_H-M   'P 1'
#
loop_
_entity.id
_entity.type
_entity.pdbx_description
1 polymer ?
#
loop_
_entity_poly.entity_id
_entity_poly.type
_entity_poly.pdbx_seq_one_letter_code
_entity_poly.pdbx_strand_id
1 'polypeptide(L)'
;MCMLTLLLSSQTWANENLRCAGNSNCAGTVSKDTDAPKDMVLVPGGSFLMGIDKVVNVDTKKMSKRQQLRYAVSREAFHDEGPAHNVILDAFHIDKYETSNKKYSEFMKATDHPAPAYWDDSKRNKPNQPVSGVNYHDAKAYCSWANKRLPTEAEWEKTARGPEGYKYPWGNELDNDKGNFGRKQEYTANVDAYPQGKSPYGAYSMAGNVFEWVQDWYDPNYYKTAKQTINPTGPSKGVFLSATGTYVDRYATGKKRVIRGGSWYAPAASSTTTHRFWNDPINNSYGVGLGFRCARTVQDNGMLQARTFYMDALINMGAEKYPQAMEAIEKAISQDGANAEYAQLKTMIQKQIP
;
A
#
# COMPACT_ATOMS: atom_id res chain seq x y z
N MET A 1 -2.83 -45.31 -25.54
CA MET A 1 -3.83 -45.10 -26.61
C MET A 1 -5.15 -44.86 -25.87
N CYS A 2 -5.87 -43.74 -25.96
CA CYS A 2 -5.98 -42.73 -27.01
C CYS A 2 -6.20 -41.32 -26.40
N MET A 3 -6.07 -40.31 -27.26
CA MET A 3 -5.80 -38.88 -27.03
C MET A 3 -6.94 -38.00 -26.51
N LEU A 4 -6.50 -36.89 -25.90
CA LEU A 4 -7.05 -35.52 -25.92
C LEU A 4 -7.94 -35.16 -27.12
N THR A 5 -9.04 -34.42 -26.89
CA THR A 5 -9.41 -33.25 -27.74
C THR A 5 -10.26 -32.24 -26.94
N LEU A 6 -9.88 -30.96 -27.04
CA LEU A 6 -10.50 -29.78 -26.43
C LEU A 6 -11.90 -29.47 -26.98
N LEU A 7 -12.74 -28.83 -26.16
CA LEU A 7 -13.65 -27.76 -26.59
C LEU A 7 -13.69 -26.65 -25.52
N LEU A 8 -13.09 -25.51 -25.85
CA LEU A 8 -13.26 -24.22 -25.18
C LEU A 8 -14.66 -23.68 -25.50
N SER A 9 -15.43 -23.30 -24.49
CA SER A 9 -16.49 -22.29 -24.67
C SER A 9 -16.29 -21.17 -23.65
N SER A 10 -16.11 -19.98 -24.22
CA SER A 10 -16.04 -18.69 -23.55
C SER A 10 -17.39 -18.35 -22.91
N GLN A 11 -17.43 -18.17 -21.59
CA GLN A 11 -18.49 -17.41 -20.93
C GLN A 11 -17.86 -16.27 -20.14
N THR A 12 -17.95 -15.10 -20.76
CA THR A 12 -17.76 -13.79 -20.18
C THR A 12 -18.75 -13.59 -19.03
N TRP A 13 -18.26 -13.36 -17.82
CA TRP A 13 -19.09 -12.92 -16.70
C TRP A 13 -19.36 -11.43 -16.87
N ALA A 14 -20.42 -11.11 -17.61
CA ALA A 14 -20.98 -9.78 -17.69
C ALA A 14 -21.80 -9.50 -16.42
N ASN A 15 -21.56 -8.32 -15.82
CA ASN A 15 -22.41 -7.71 -14.81
C ASN A 15 -23.84 -7.54 -15.36
N GLU A 16 -24.76 -8.43 -14.98
CA GLU A 16 -26.18 -8.20 -15.18
C GLU A 16 -26.85 -7.83 -13.85
N ASN A 17 -27.34 -6.59 -13.81
CA ASN A 17 -28.22 -6.07 -12.78
C ASN A 17 -29.47 -6.96 -12.65
N LEU A 18 -29.58 -7.66 -11.52
CA LEU A 18 -30.81 -8.32 -11.10
C LEU A 18 -31.90 -7.27 -10.84
N ARG A 19 -32.86 -7.18 -11.77
CA ARG A 19 -34.14 -6.49 -11.59
C ARG A 19 -35.02 -7.32 -10.64
N CYS A 20 -35.51 -6.70 -9.57
CA CYS A 20 -36.51 -7.30 -8.69
C CYS A 20 -37.84 -7.50 -9.43
N ALA A 21 -38.39 -8.70 -9.37
CA ALA A 21 -39.76 -9.01 -9.71
C ALA A 21 -40.52 -9.39 -8.42
N GLY A 22 -41.67 -8.76 -8.18
CA GLY A 22 -42.66 -9.20 -7.20
C GLY A 22 -42.71 -8.40 -5.88
N ASN A 23 -43.92 -7.94 -5.55
CA ASN A 23 -44.28 -7.23 -4.33
C ASN A 23 -44.00 -8.05 -3.06
N SER A 24 -42.98 -7.65 -2.29
CA SER A 24 -42.94 -7.76 -0.82
C SER A 24 -41.75 -6.96 -0.29
N ASN A 25 -42.00 -6.12 0.72
CA ASN A 25 -41.05 -5.24 1.39
C ASN A 25 -39.65 -5.84 1.62
N CYS A 26 -38.67 -5.38 0.84
CA CYS A 26 -37.25 -5.47 1.19
C CYS A 26 -36.76 -4.09 1.65
N ALA A 27 -37.27 -3.62 2.78
CA ALA A 27 -36.70 -2.47 3.49
C ALA A 27 -35.59 -2.98 4.42
N GLY A 28 -34.43 -3.22 3.84
CA GLY A 28 -33.17 -3.39 4.54
C GLY A 28 -32.14 -2.57 3.78
N THR A 29 -31.92 -1.32 4.20
CA THR A 29 -30.83 -0.48 3.69
C THR A 29 -29.50 -1.13 4.06
N VAL A 30 -28.97 -1.95 3.16
CA VAL A 30 -27.56 -2.37 3.19
C VAL A 30 -26.74 -1.11 2.87
N SER A 31 -26.00 -0.60 3.85
CA SER A 31 -25.11 0.54 3.65
C SER A 31 -24.05 0.20 2.61
N LYS A 32 -23.94 1.05 1.59
CA LYS A 32 -22.93 1.00 0.52
C LYS A 32 -21.55 1.38 1.06
N ASP A 33 -20.89 0.51 1.82
CA ASP A 33 -19.48 0.71 2.22
C ASP A 33 -18.47 0.29 1.12
N THR A 34 -18.95 -0.07 -0.07
CA THR A 34 -18.12 -0.29 -1.27
C THR A 34 -17.83 0.99 -2.05
N ASP A 35 -18.55 2.09 -1.77
CA ASP A 35 -18.24 3.39 -2.37
C ASP A 35 -17.18 4.06 -1.51
N ALA A 36 -15.97 4.21 -2.06
CA ALA A 36 -14.89 4.91 -1.37
C ALA A 36 -15.34 6.30 -0.94
N PRO A 37 -15.00 6.75 0.29
CA PRO A 37 -15.18 8.15 0.68
C PRO A 37 -14.64 9.07 -0.43
N LYS A 38 -15.30 10.21 -0.67
CA LYS A 38 -15.01 11.09 -1.83
C LYS A 38 -13.53 11.47 -1.99
N ASP A 39 -12.74 11.45 -0.91
CA ASP A 39 -11.33 11.79 -0.87
C ASP A 39 -10.36 10.57 -0.80
N MET A 40 -10.89 9.35 -0.90
CA MET A 40 -10.14 8.10 -0.89
C MET A 40 -10.44 7.28 -2.15
N VAL A 41 -9.59 6.31 -2.45
CA VAL A 41 -9.79 5.30 -3.49
C VAL A 41 -9.86 3.93 -2.85
N LEU A 42 -10.77 3.08 -3.34
CA LEU A 42 -10.86 1.67 -2.96
C LEU A 42 -9.80 0.89 -3.75
N VAL A 43 -8.90 0.21 -3.03
CA VAL A 43 -7.99 -0.77 -3.60
C VAL A 43 -8.56 -2.15 -3.32
N PRO A 44 -8.98 -2.91 -4.35
CA PRO A 44 -9.55 -4.24 -4.15
C PRO A 44 -8.58 -5.18 -3.45
N GLY A 45 -9.12 -6.07 -2.62
CA GLY A 45 -8.36 -7.16 -2.03
C GLY A 45 -7.81 -8.12 -3.10
N GLY A 46 -6.88 -8.98 -2.70
CA GLY A 46 -6.27 -9.99 -3.56
C GLY A 46 -4.75 -9.91 -3.63
N SER A 47 -4.17 -10.84 -4.36
CA SER A 47 -2.73 -10.98 -4.52
C SER A 47 -2.13 -9.96 -5.48
N PHE A 48 -0.92 -9.51 -5.19
CA PHE A 48 -0.06 -8.80 -6.14
C PHE A 48 1.41 -9.20 -5.94
N LEU A 49 2.23 -8.95 -6.96
CA LEU A 49 3.66 -9.16 -6.89
C LEU A 49 4.32 -7.90 -6.28
N MET A 50 4.84 -8.03 -5.06
CA MET A 50 5.54 -6.97 -4.35
C MET A 50 7.05 -7.07 -4.58
N GLY A 51 7.69 -5.94 -4.80
CA GLY A 51 9.12 -5.84 -5.08
C GLY A 51 9.48 -6.16 -6.53
N ILE A 52 10.77 -6.37 -6.76
CA ILE A 52 11.31 -6.73 -8.08
C ILE A 52 12.45 -7.73 -7.91
N ASP A 53 12.49 -8.71 -8.80
CA ASP A 53 13.64 -9.59 -8.89
C ASP A 53 14.82 -8.86 -9.47
N LYS A 54 16.01 -9.18 -8.96
CA LYS A 54 17.24 -8.64 -9.51
C LYS A 54 17.35 -9.09 -10.97
N VAL A 55 17.42 -8.13 -11.88
CA VAL A 55 17.94 -8.41 -13.23
C VAL A 55 19.45 -8.60 -13.11
N VAL A 56 19.84 -9.83 -12.80
CA VAL A 56 21.24 -10.26 -12.89
C VAL A 56 21.54 -10.33 -14.38
N ASN A 57 22.01 -9.23 -15.01
CA ASN A 57 22.75 -9.19 -16.29
C ASN A 57 22.69 -7.79 -16.95
N VAL A 58 23.22 -6.75 -16.30
CA VAL A 58 23.52 -5.48 -17.00
C VAL A 58 25.00 -5.17 -16.83
N ASP A 59 25.75 -5.29 -17.92
CA ASP A 59 27.18 -4.97 -17.96
C ASP A 59 27.38 -3.44 -17.98
N THR A 60 27.44 -2.85 -16.79
CA THR A 60 27.63 -1.40 -16.61
C THR A 60 28.98 -0.91 -17.12
N LYS A 61 29.95 -1.81 -17.37
CA LYS A 61 31.25 -1.46 -17.95
C LYS A 61 31.13 -1.05 -19.41
N LYS A 62 30.04 -1.43 -20.09
CA LYS A 62 29.76 -1.07 -21.50
C LYS A 62 28.96 0.23 -21.66
N MET A 63 28.58 0.87 -20.56
CA MET A 63 27.77 2.09 -20.59
C MET A 63 28.64 3.36 -20.69
N SER A 64 28.13 4.38 -21.37
CA SER A 64 28.77 5.70 -21.36
C SER A 64 28.77 6.33 -19.96
N LYS A 65 29.72 7.22 -19.67
CA LYS A 65 29.81 7.93 -18.37
C LYS A 65 28.50 8.65 -18.00
N ARG A 66 27.77 9.19 -18.99
CA ARG A 66 26.45 9.82 -18.79
C ARG A 66 25.35 8.80 -18.46
N GLN A 67 25.40 7.60 -19.03
CA GLN A 67 24.50 6.50 -18.67
C GLN A 67 24.83 5.97 -17.28
N GLN A 68 26.12 5.77 -16.96
CA GLN A 68 26.57 5.36 -15.62
C GLN A 68 26.10 6.35 -14.54
N LEU A 69 26.14 7.66 -14.80
CA LEU A 69 25.62 8.70 -13.89
C LEU A 69 24.09 8.63 -13.69
N ARG A 70 23.33 8.13 -14.67
CA ARG A 70 21.88 7.87 -14.51
C ARG A 70 21.60 6.58 -13.72
N TYR A 71 22.55 5.66 -13.69
CA TYR A 71 22.57 4.45 -12.87
C TYR A 71 23.26 4.64 -11.50
N ALA A 72 23.70 5.86 -11.16
CA ALA A 72 24.56 6.13 -10.01
C ALA A 72 23.82 6.34 -8.67
N VAL A 73 22.53 6.00 -8.59
CA VAL A 73 21.94 5.68 -7.27
C VAL A 73 22.47 4.28 -6.95
N SER A 74 23.20 4.14 -5.85
CA SER A 74 24.13 3.01 -5.67
C SER A 74 23.43 1.64 -5.79
N ARG A 75 24.13 0.64 -6.34
CA ARG A 75 23.63 -0.75 -6.44
C ARG A 75 23.18 -1.29 -5.08
N GLU A 76 23.71 -0.75 -3.98
CA GLU A 76 23.29 -1.11 -2.62
C GLU A 76 21.93 -0.50 -2.22
N ALA A 77 21.58 0.70 -2.71
CA ALA A 77 20.31 1.37 -2.41
C ALA A 77 19.07 0.71 -3.08
N PHE A 78 19.28 -0.08 -4.13
CA PHE A 78 18.25 -0.91 -4.78
C PHE A 78 18.27 -2.38 -4.32
N HIS A 79 19.10 -2.73 -3.32
CA HIS A 79 19.36 -4.14 -2.98
C HIS A 79 18.26 -4.79 -2.11
N ASP A 80 17.34 -3.97 -1.59
CA ASP A 80 16.28 -4.33 -0.65
C ASP A 80 14.86 -4.27 -1.27
N GLU A 81 14.74 -3.91 -2.54
CA GLU A 81 13.48 -3.99 -3.32
C GLU A 81 13.14 -5.43 -3.74
N GLY A 82 14.06 -6.37 -3.53
CA GLY A 82 13.92 -7.77 -3.94
C GLY A 82 14.18 -8.78 -2.82
N PRO A 83 13.78 -10.04 -3.02
CA PRO A 83 13.17 -10.58 -4.24
C PRO A 83 11.71 -10.16 -4.44
N ALA A 84 11.23 -10.29 -5.68
CA ALA A 84 9.80 -10.20 -5.94
C ALA A 84 9.09 -11.37 -5.24
N HIS A 85 7.99 -11.08 -4.56
CA HIS A 85 7.25 -12.09 -3.80
C HIS A 85 5.75 -11.78 -3.81
N ASN A 86 4.93 -12.83 -3.71
CA ASN A 86 3.48 -12.69 -3.72
C ASN A 86 3.00 -12.22 -2.34
N VAL A 87 2.21 -11.16 -2.34
CA VAL A 87 1.53 -10.62 -1.16
C VAL A 87 0.04 -10.58 -1.41
N ILE A 88 -0.75 -11.01 -0.44
CA ILE A 88 -2.22 -10.96 -0.44
C ILE A 88 -2.64 -9.85 0.52
N LEU A 89 -3.42 -8.88 0.03
CA LEU A 89 -3.99 -7.82 0.84
C LEU A 89 -5.51 -7.92 0.87
N ASP A 90 -6.12 -7.59 2.00
CA ASP A 90 -7.55 -7.31 2.06
C ASP A 90 -7.88 -6.04 1.27
N ALA A 91 -9.17 -5.79 1.05
CA ALA A 91 -9.58 -4.50 0.49
C ALA A 91 -9.34 -3.38 1.49
N PHE A 92 -8.86 -2.23 1.02
CA PHE A 92 -8.63 -1.06 1.85
C PHE A 92 -8.93 0.22 1.06
N HIS A 93 -9.23 1.28 1.79
CA HIS A 93 -9.26 2.63 1.27
C HIS A 93 -7.90 3.28 1.48
N ILE A 94 -7.44 4.06 0.51
CA ILE A 94 -6.27 4.91 0.65
C ILE A 94 -6.57 6.31 0.11
N ASP A 95 -6.02 7.34 0.74
CA ASP A 95 -6.25 8.71 0.32
C ASP A 95 -5.85 8.90 -1.14
N LYS A 96 -6.76 9.54 -1.90
CA LYS A 96 -6.56 9.83 -3.32
C LYS A 96 -5.36 10.75 -3.55
N TYR A 97 -5.08 11.61 -2.57
CA TYR A 97 -4.07 12.66 -2.59
C TYR A 97 -3.20 12.56 -1.33
N GLU A 98 -1.98 13.07 -1.40
CA GLU A 98 -1.20 13.39 -0.19
C GLU A 98 -2.00 14.35 0.71
N THR A 99 -1.76 14.28 2.02
CA THR A 99 -2.40 15.22 2.96
C THR A 99 -1.98 16.64 2.64
N SER A 100 -2.94 17.53 2.34
CA SER A 100 -2.63 18.92 2.00
C SER A 100 -2.39 19.79 3.23
N ASN A 101 -1.66 20.91 3.06
CA ASN A 101 -1.50 21.91 4.13
C ASN A 101 -2.86 22.38 4.66
N LYS A 102 -3.88 22.52 3.80
CA LYS A 102 -5.23 22.87 4.25
C LYS A 102 -5.75 21.88 5.28
N LYS A 103 -5.77 20.58 4.97
CA LYS A 103 -6.27 19.55 5.88
C LYS A 103 -5.42 19.46 7.15
N TYR A 104 -4.09 19.58 7.02
CA TYR A 104 -3.20 19.57 8.18
C TYR A 104 -3.42 20.78 9.09
N SER A 105 -3.76 21.95 8.54
CA SER A 105 -4.09 23.14 9.34
C SER A 105 -5.36 22.96 10.18
N GLU A 106 -6.32 22.16 9.71
CA GLU A 106 -7.54 21.82 10.45
C GLU A 106 -7.19 20.93 11.66
N PHE A 107 -6.31 19.95 11.46
CA PHE A 107 -5.78 19.10 12.53
C PHE A 107 -5.04 19.91 13.61
N MET A 108 -4.13 20.82 13.21
CA MET A 108 -3.41 21.65 14.17
C MET A 108 -4.35 22.52 15.00
N LYS A 109 -5.34 23.15 14.36
CA LYS A 109 -6.35 23.97 15.05
C LYS A 109 -7.24 23.16 16.00
N ALA A 110 -7.52 21.90 15.67
CA ALA A 110 -8.40 21.04 16.46
C ALA A 110 -7.71 20.41 17.67
N THR A 111 -6.38 20.29 17.65
CA THR A 111 -5.61 19.50 18.63
C THR A 111 -4.46 20.27 19.29
N ASP A 112 -4.27 21.55 18.91
CA ASP A 112 -3.10 22.36 19.26
C ASP A 112 -1.77 21.69 18.88
N HIS A 113 -1.77 20.84 17.84
CA HIS A 113 -0.58 20.13 17.39
C HIS A 113 0.47 21.10 16.80
N PRO A 114 1.77 20.92 17.08
CA PRO A 114 2.82 21.79 16.58
C PRO A 114 2.90 21.88 15.05
N ALA A 115 3.33 23.05 14.58
CA ALA A 115 3.59 23.28 13.16
C ALA A 115 4.79 22.45 12.65
N PRO A 116 4.73 21.93 11.41
CA PRO A 116 5.82 21.19 10.81
C PRO A 116 7.00 22.09 10.42
N ALA A 117 8.16 21.50 10.16
CA ALA A 117 9.44 22.21 9.99
C ALA A 117 9.46 23.26 8.86
N TYR A 118 8.60 23.13 7.84
CA TYR A 118 8.54 24.04 6.68
C TYR A 118 7.24 24.83 6.59
N TRP A 119 6.50 24.98 7.69
CA TRP A 119 5.20 25.65 7.70
C TRP A 119 5.27 27.14 7.32
N ASP A 120 6.37 27.80 7.65
CA ASP A 120 6.58 29.22 7.35
C ASP A 120 7.19 29.47 5.96
N ASP A 121 7.53 28.41 5.22
CA ASP A 121 8.06 28.54 3.86
C ASP A 121 6.91 28.78 2.86
N SER A 122 6.80 30.01 2.38
CA SER A 122 5.82 30.45 1.36
C SER A 122 5.82 29.62 0.06
N LYS A 123 6.90 28.90 -0.24
CA LYS A 123 6.99 28.02 -1.42
C LYS A 123 6.35 26.65 -1.20
N ARG A 124 6.15 26.23 0.06
CA ARG A 124 5.75 24.87 0.46
C ARG A 124 4.47 24.84 1.31
N ASN A 125 3.97 25.98 1.76
CA ASN A 125 2.85 26.08 2.70
C ASN A 125 1.51 26.45 2.05
N LYS A 126 1.39 26.42 0.71
CA LYS A 126 0.11 26.76 0.04
C LYS A 126 -0.96 25.71 0.39
N PRO A 127 -2.25 26.09 0.51
CA PRO A 127 -3.31 25.19 0.99
C PRO A 127 -3.45 23.86 0.25
N ASN A 128 -3.23 23.86 -1.08
CA ASN A 128 -3.37 22.67 -1.93
C ASN A 128 -2.05 21.94 -2.20
N GLN A 129 -0.93 22.41 -1.66
CA GLN A 129 0.32 21.65 -1.64
C GLN A 129 0.27 20.58 -0.54
N PRO A 130 0.98 19.45 -0.70
CA PRO A 130 1.12 18.47 0.37
C PRO A 130 1.82 19.12 1.57
N VAL A 131 1.37 18.76 2.77
CA VAL A 131 2.13 19.07 3.98
C VAL A 131 3.48 18.38 3.90
N SER A 132 4.53 19.12 4.25
CA SER A 132 5.89 18.62 4.25
C SER A 132 6.63 19.05 5.50
N GLY A 133 7.64 18.27 5.87
CA GLY A 133 8.42 18.52 7.07
C GLY A 133 7.72 18.01 8.33
N VAL A 134 7.05 16.86 8.22
CA VAL A 134 6.40 16.14 9.32
C VAL A 134 7.21 14.87 9.64
N ASN A 135 7.32 14.53 10.92
CA ASN A 135 7.91 13.25 11.31
C ASN A 135 6.86 12.12 11.26
N TYR A 136 7.28 10.88 11.52
CA TYR A 136 6.38 9.72 11.50
C TYR A 136 5.25 9.83 12.52
N HIS A 137 5.54 10.37 13.70
CA HIS A 137 4.57 10.50 14.79
C HIS A 137 3.49 11.54 14.48
N ASP A 138 3.87 12.66 13.85
CA ASP A 138 2.94 13.68 13.35
C ASP A 138 1.98 13.09 12.32
N ALA A 139 2.54 12.38 11.33
CA ALA A 139 1.77 11.72 10.27
C ALA A 139 0.79 10.70 10.86
N LYS A 140 1.25 9.87 11.80
CA LYS A 140 0.42 8.89 12.49
C LYS A 140 -0.67 9.55 13.33
N ALA A 141 -0.35 10.60 14.09
CA ALA A 141 -1.30 11.33 14.92
C ALA A 141 -2.40 11.97 14.08
N TYR A 142 -2.04 12.62 12.97
CA TYR A 142 -3.01 13.16 12.01
C TYR A 142 -3.92 12.05 11.48
N CYS A 143 -3.36 10.92 11.00
CA CYS A 143 -4.20 9.87 10.43
C CYS A 143 -5.16 9.30 11.48
N SER A 144 -4.71 9.11 12.72
CA SER A 144 -5.58 8.69 13.82
C SER A 144 -6.68 9.72 14.14
N TRP A 145 -6.36 11.01 14.19
CA TRP A 145 -7.35 12.09 14.36
C TRP A 145 -8.39 12.09 13.24
N ALA A 146 -7.97 11.83 12.00
CA ALA A 146 -8.84 11.73 10.84
C ALA A 146 -9.62 10.40 10.77
N ASN A 147 -9.59 9.57 11.83
CA ASN A 147 -10.19 8.22 11.88
C ASN A 147 -9.69 7.28 10.75
N LYS A 148 -8.39 7.38 10.46
CA LYS A 148 -7.63 6.63 9.47
C LYS A 148 -6.36 6.05 10.15
N ARG A 149 -5.47 5.48 9.36
CA ARG A 149 -4.13 5.01 9.75
C ARG A 149 -3.13 5.33 8.64
N LEU A 150 -1.84 5.14 8.90
CA LEU A 150 -0.87 5.09 7.80
C LEU A 150 -1.09 3.79 6.98
N PRO A 151 -0.90 3.82 5.65
CA PRO A 151 -0.86 2.60 4.84
C PRO A 151 0.32 1.72 5.27
N THR A 152 0.21 0.42 5.08
CA THR A 152 1.42 -0.43 5.08
C THR A 152 2.25 -0.18 3.83
N GLU A 153 3.52 -0.58 3.84
CA GLU A 153 4.39 -0.53 2.67
C GLU A 153 3.78 -1.31 1.50
N ALA A 154 3.19 -2.48 1.79
CA ALA A 154 2.55 -3.32 0.80
C ALA A 154 1.29 -2.69 0.22
N GLU A 155 0.45 -2.07 1.05
CA GLU A 155 -0.73 -1.33 0.60
C GLU A 155 -0.33 -0.15 -0.30
N TRP A 156 0.71 0.58 0.09
CA TRP A 156 1.23 1.69 -0.70
C TRP A 156 1.73 1.20 -2.07
N GLU A 157 2.54 0.13 -2.10
CA GLU A 157 3.07 -0.41 -3.36
C GLU A 157 1.96 -0.94 -4.26
N LYS A 158 1.02 -1.72 -3.74
CA LYS A 158 -0.14 -2.20 -4.51
C LYS A 158 -0.90 -1.02 -5.11
N THR A 159 -1.16 0.02 -4.31
CA THR A 159 -1.85 1.23 -4.75
C THR A 159 -1.12 1.90 -5.91
N ALA A 160 0.21 2.04 -5.82
CA ALA A 160 1.04 2.70 -6.82
C ALA A 160 1.14 1.87 -8.10
N ARG A 161 1.34 0.55 -7.95
CA ARG A 161 1.76 -0.36 -9.00
C ARG A 161 0.62 -0.91 -9.86
N GLY A 162 -0.55 -1.12 -9.25
CA GLY A 162 -1.68 -1.75 -9.89
C GLY A 162 -1.47 -3.24 -10.24
N PRO A 163 -2.51 -3.89 -10.80
CA PRO A 163 -2.49 -5.32 -11.07
C PRO A 163 -1.51 -5.72 -12.19
N GLU A 164 -1.21 -4.82 -13.12
CA GLU A 164 -0.28 -5.05 -14.23
C GLU A 164 1.20 -4.96 -13.81
N GLY A 165 1.49 -4.54 -12.58
CA GLY A 165 2.85 -4.58 -12.07
C GLY A 165 3.75 -3.44 -12.57
N TYR A 166 3.23 -2.24 -12.80
CA TYR A 166 3.97 -1.16 -13.48
C TYR A 166 5.16 -0.60 -12.69
N LYS A 167 6.23 -0.23 -13.41
CA LYS A 167 7.42 0.42 -12.83
C LYS A 167 7.13 1.83 -12.27
N TYR A 168 6.30 2.60 -12.95
CA TYR A 168 5.76 3.88 -12.50
C TYR A 168 4.23 3.77 -12.41
N PRO A 169 3.56 4.65 -11.66
CA PRO A 169 2.10 4.56 -11.50
C PRO A 169 1.31 4.55 -12.82
N TRP A 170 1.86 5.14 -13.87
CA TRP A 170 1.25 5.25 -15.20
C TRP A 170 1.78 4.25 -16.24
N GLY A 171 2.68 3.34 -15.88
CA GLY A 171 3.25 2.37 -16.81
C GLY A 171 4.75 2.12 -16.64
N ASN A 172 5.34 1.42 -17.61
CA ASN A 172 6.75 1.02 -17.55
C ASN A 172 7.72 2.07 -18.11
N GLU A 173 7.23 2.96 -18.98
CA GLU A 173 8.02 4.02 -19.59
C GLU A 173 8.03 5.29 -18.74
N LEU A 174 9.22 5.90 -18.64
CA LEU A 174 9.37 7.16 -17.92
C LEU A 174 8.68 8.29 -18.68
N ASP A 175 7.83 9.01 -17.97
CA ASP A 175 7.15 10.21 -18.46
C ASP A 175 7.30 11.33 -17.43
N ASN A 176 8.11 12.34 -17.76
CA ASN A 176 8.43 13.45 -16.84
C ASN A 176 7.26 14.42 -16.65
N ASP A 177 6.18 14.29 -17.42
CA ASP A 177 4.99 15.14 -17.32
C ASP A 177 3.89 14.55 -16.43
N LYS A 178 4.10 13.33 -15.93
CA LYS A 178 3.17 12.63 -15.06
C LYS A 178 3.51 12.68 -13.57
N GLY A 179 4.54 13.43 -13.17
CA GLY A 179 4.84 13.68 -11.77
C GLY A 179 5.79 14.84 -11.56
N ASN A 180 6.04 15.14 -10.28
CA ASN A 180 7.01 16.16 -9.86
C ASN A 180 8.21 15.46 -9.21
N PHE A 181 9.29 15.28 -9.97
CA PHE A 181 10.54 14.65 -9.51
C PHE A 181 11.71 15.20 -10.32
N GLY A 182 12.93 14.84 -9.93
CA GLY A 182 14.15 15.21 -10.64
C GLY A 182 14.41 16.71 -10.67
N ARG A 183 13.93 17.44 -9.67
CA ARG A 183 14.00 18.90 -9.57
C ARG A 183 13.35 19.63 -10.75
N LYS A 184 12.25 19.08 -11.30
CA LYS A 184 11.40 19.78 -12.29
C LYS A 184 10.99 21.17 -11.79
N GLN A 185 10.76 21.28 -10.50
CA GLN A 185 10.62 22.52 -9.74
C GLN A 185 11.26 22.34 -8.36
N GLU A 186 11.67 23.44 -7.72
CA GLU A 186 12.40 23.42 -6.44
C GLU A 186 11.48 23.32 -5.19
N TYR A 187 10.23 22.88 -5.38
CA TYR A 187 9.20 22.77 -4.34
C TYR A 187 8.07 21.83 -4.75
N THR A 188 7.14 21.56 -3.84
CA THR A 188 5.99 20.66 -4.05
C THR A 188 4.97 21.26 -5.02
N ALA A 189 4.35 20.41 -5.84
CA ALA A 189 3.20 20.78 -6.66
C ALA A 189 1.90 20.65 -5.85
N ASN A 190 0.79 21.16 -6.39
CA ASN A 190 -0.51 20.85 -5.80
C ASN A 190 -0.76 19.35 -5.85
N VAL A 191 -1.49 18.83 -4.85
CA VAL A 191 -1.73 17.40 -4.70
C VAL A 191 -2.49 16.76 -5.88
N ASP A 192 -3.20 17.57 -6.68
CA ASP A 192 -3.98 17.17 -7.85
C ASP A 192 -3.33 17.54 -9.20
N ALA A 193 -2.08 18.04 -9.20
CA ALA A 193 -1.44 18.63 -10.37
C ALA A 193 -1.21 17.66 -11.55
N TYR A 194 -1.13 16.34 -11.28
CA TYR A 194 -0.77 15.33 -12.28
C TYR A 194 -1.87 14.29 -12.50
N PRO A 195 -3.01 14.64 -13.13
CA PRO A 195 -4.10 13.70 -13.36
C PRO A 195 -3.74 12.55 -14.31
N GLN A 196 -2.78 12.74 -15.22
CA GLN A 196 -2.29 11.68 -16.10
C GLN A 196 -1.27 10.75 -15.42
N GLY A 197 -0.80 11.11 -14.22
CA GLY A 197 0.11 10.33 -13.40
C GLY A 197 -0.55 9.54 -12.28
N LYS A 198 -1.88 9.44 -12.32
CA LYS A 198 -2.63 8.59 -11.39
C LYS A 198 -2.14 7.14 -11.48
N SER A 199 -2.13 6.46 -10.34
CA SER A 199 -2.01 5.01 -10.32
C SER A 199 -3.23 4.33 -10.95
N PRO A 200 -3.17 3.01 -11.24
CA PRO A 200 -4.30 2.28 -11.82
C PRO A 200 -5.56 2.31 -10.93
N TYR A 201 -5.39 2.50 -9.62
CA TYR A 201 -6.49 2.67 -8.66
C TYR A 201 -6.91 4.13 -8.44
N GLY A 202 -6.29 5.09 -9.14
CA GLY A 202 -6.69 6.50 -9.14
C GLY A 202 -6.01 7.39 -8.10
N ALA A 203 -4.99 6.90 -7.39
CA ALA A 203 -4.21 7.68 -6.44
C ALA A 203 -3.20 8.58 -7.18
N TYR A 204 -3.11 9.85 -6.80
CA TYR A 204 -2.22 10.84 -7.40
C TYR A 204 -0.84 10.83 -6.76
N SER A 205 0.16 11.32 -7.48
CA SER A 205 1.50 11.61 -6.95
C SER A 205 2.17 10.44 -6.22
N MET A 206 1.85 9.20 -6.59
CA MET A 206 2.54 8.01 -6.05
C MET A 206 4.01 7.93 -6.53
N ALA A 207 4.43 8.82 -7.44
CA ALA A 207 5.82 9.00 -7.86
C ALA A 207 6.19 10.49 -7.82
N GLY A 208 7.09 10.86 -6.91
CA GLY A 208 7.55 12.22 -6.67
C GLY A 208 6.69 13.02 -5.69
N ASN A 209 6.74 14.34 -5.83
CA ASN A 209 6.14 15.35 -4.95
C ASN A 209 6.70 15.34 -3.52
N VAL A 210 6.21 14.52 -2.59
CA VAL A 210 6.89 14.29 -1.30
C VAL A 210 7.10 12.81 -1.05
N PHE A 211 8.17 12.48 -0.31
CA PHE A 211 8.28 11.14 0.25
C PHE A 211 7.13 10.92 1.22
N GLU A 212 6.59 9.71 1.24
CA GLU A 212 5.43 9.39 2.07
C GLU A 212 5.78 8.39 3.17
N TRP A 213 5.51 8.77 4.41
CA TRP A 213 5.55 7.83 5.54
C TRP A 213 4.54 6.70 5.37
N VAL A 214 4.98 5.47 5.60
CA VAL A 214 4.12 4.29 5.74
C VAL A 214 4.28 3.70 7.15
N GLN A 215 3.39 2.78 7.52
CA GLN A 215 3.33 2.20 8.86
C GLN A 215 4.61 1.44 9.24
N ASP A 216 5.25 0.79 8.27
CA ASP A 216 6.22 -0.27 8.45
C ASP A 216 7.54 0.21 9.05
N TRP A 217 8.13 -0.64 9.88
CA TRP A 217 9.54 -0.54 10.22
C TRP A 217 10.39 -0.96 9.01
N TYR A 218 11.52 -0.29 8.78
CA TYR A 218 12.43 -0.64 7.71
C TYR A 218 13.38 -1.76 8.13
N ASP A 219 13.48 -2.77 7.27
CA ASP A 219 14.51 -3.80 7.30
C ASP A 219 14.90 -4.13 5.84
N PRO A 220 16.19 -3.97 5.47
CA PRO A 220 16.66 -4.23 4.11
C PRO A 220 16.60 -5.72 3.71
N ASN A 221 16.37 -6.62 4.66
CA ASN A 221 16.23 -8.05 4.42
C ASN A 221 14.79 -8.55 4.59
N TYR A 222 13.82 -7.65 4.83
CA TYR A 222 12.43 -8.06 5.05
C TYR A 222 11.90 -8.90 3.88
N TYR A 223 12.07 -8.46 2.63
CA TYR A 223 11.55 -9.19 1.47
C TYR A 223 12.17 -10.58 1.29
N LYS A 224 13.40 -10.82 1.80
CA LYS A 224 14.08 -12.12 1.74
C LYS A 224 13.64 -13.08 2.85
N THR A 225 13.18 -12.53 3.97
CA THR A 225 12.94 -13.26 5.21
C THR A 225 11.47 -13.25 5.63
N ALA A 226 10.63 -12.50 4.92
CA ALA A 226 9.21 -12.34 5.18
C ALA A 226 8.53 -13.72 5.15
N LYS A 227 7.97 -14.09 6.30
CA LYS A 227 7.13 -15.29 6.44
C LYS A 227 5.65 -14.94 6.29
N GLN A 228 5.29 -13.69 6.52
CA GLN A 228 3.92 -13.20 6.42
C GLN A 228 3.68 -12.69 5.01
N THR A 229 2.83 -13.37 4.27
CA THR A 229 2.43 -13.00 2.90
C THR A 229 1.02 -12.40 2.86
N ILE A 230 0.21 -12.58 3.91
CA ILE A 230 -1.14 -12.02 4.03
C ILE A 230 -1.09 -10.78 4.93
N ASN A 231 -1.50 -9.63 4.40
CA ASN A 231 -1.49 -8.33 5.06
C ASN A 231 -0.18 -8.03 5.82
N PRO A 232 1.00 -8.09 5.16
CA PRO A 232 2.26 -7.82 5.83
C PRO A 232 2.29 -6.38 6.36
N THR A 233 2.80 -6.23 7.58
CA THR A 233 2.94 -4.96 8.29
C THR A 233 4.39 -4.61 8.60
N GLY A 234 5.33 -5.22 7.88
CA GLY A 234 6.76 -5.09 8.12
C GLY A 234 7.22 -5.91 9.33
N PRO A 235 8.49 -5.78 9.74
CA PRO A 235 9.02 -6.42 10.93
C PRO A 235 8.39 -5.81 12.19
N SER A 236 8.19 -6.63 13.22
CA SER A 236 7.57 -6.20 14.49
C SER A 236 8.36 -5.12 15.23
N LYS A 237 9.68 -5.03 14.97
CA LYS A 237 10.59 -4.03 15.52
C LYS A 237 11.54 -3.56 14.42
N GLY A 238 11.87 -2.26 14.42
CA GLY A 238 12.90 -1.75 13.53
C GLY A 238 14.26 -2.35 13.82
N VAL A 239 14.97 -2.67 12.73
CA VAL A 239 16.38 -3.09 12.80
C VAL A 239 17.23 -1.86 13.11
N PHE A 240 18.23 -2.05 13.96
CA PHE A 240 19.21 -1.00 14.21
C PHE A 240 20.17 -0.94 13.03
N LEU A 241 20.05 0.08 12.19
CA LEU A 241 21.07 0.38 11.20
C LEU A 241 22.19 1.14 11.90
N SER A 242 23.45 0.87 11.57
CA SER A 242 24.59 1.67 12.03
C SER A 242 25.41 2.13 10.84
N ALA A 243 25.73 3.42 10.75
CA ALA A 243 26.74 3.94 9.85
C ALA A 243 28.06 4.16 10.59
N THR A 244 29.18 3.93 9.91
CA THR A 244 30.52 4.30 10.36
C THR A 244 30.87 5.68 9.79
N GLY A 245 30.61 6.81 10.47
CA GLY A 245 31.26 8.08 10.15
C GLY A 245 30.53 9.40 10.48
N THR A 246 30.99 10.06 11.56
CA THR A 246 30.83 11.50 11.93
C THR A 246 29.41 11.99 12.25
N TYR A 247 29.27 13.23 12.77
CA TYR A 247 28.08 13.86 13.44
C TYR A 247 26.69 13.62 12.78
N VAL A 248 26.66 13.20 11.51
CA VAL A 248 25.52 12.67 10.73
C VAL A 248 25.04 11.27 11.20
N ASP A 249 25.80 10.61 12.07
CA ASP A 249 25.60 9.23 12.51
C ASP A 249 24.43 9.05 13.48
N ARG A 250 23.98 10.08 14.19
CA ARG A 250 22.78 9.94 15.08
C ARG A 250 21.47 9.79 14.31
N TYR A 251 21.42 10.25 13.07
CA TYR A 251 20.28 10.07 12.15
C TYR A 251 20.49 8.91 11.17
N ALA A 252 21.73 8.45 10.99
CA ALA A 252 22.06 7.23 10.24
C ALA A 252 22.02 5.96 11.11
N THR A 253 22.12 6.11 12.44
CA THR A 253 22.01 5.01 13.40
C THR A 253 20.61 4.92 13.99
N GLY A 254 20.14 3.72 14.33
CA GLY A 254 18.84 3.53 14.97
C GLY A 254 17.79 2.85 14.09
N LYS A 255 16.58 2.78 14.64
CA LYS A 255 15.43 2.10 14.00
C LYS A 255 14.75 3.04 13.03
N LYS A 256 14.60 2.62 11.79
CA LYS A 256 14.09 3.48 10.71
C LYS A 256 12.69 3.05 10.27
N ARG A 257 11.86 4.00 9.87
CA ARG A 257 10.55 3.75 9.27
C ARG A 257 10.69 3.85 7.75
N VAL A 258 9.87 3.09 7.04
CA VAL A 258 9.85 3.10 5.59
C VAL A 258 9.22 4.41 5.09
N ILE A 259 9.79 4.95 4.01
CA ILE A 259 9.20 6.02 3.19
C ILE A 259 9.17 5.60 1.72
N ARG A 260 8.16 6.06 0.99
CA ARG A 260 7.86 5.62 -0.38
C ARG A 260 7.67 6.80 -1.34
N GLY A 261 7.66 6.52 -2.65
CA GLY A 261 7.24 7.46 -3.70
C GLY A 261 8.33 8.36 -4.29
N GLY A 262 9.40 8.65 -3.56
CA GLY A 262 10.33 9.70 -3.98
C GLY A 262 9.79 11.09 -3.64
N SER A 263 10.43 12.15 -4.13
CA SER A 263 9.97 13.52 -3.91
C SER A 263 10.28 14.41 -5.10
N TRP A 264 9.89 15.68 -5.05
CA TRP A 264 10.22 16.68 -6.08
C TRP A 264 11.72 16.78 -6.37
N TYR A 265 12.57 16.47 -5.40
CA TYR A 265 14.03 16.47 -5.55
C TYR A 265 14.57 15.14 -6.08
N ALA A 266 13.96 14.01 -5.70
CA ALA A 266 14.46 12.68 -5.99
C ALA A 266 14.50 12.41 -7.50
N PRO A 267 15.54 11.75 -8.05
CA PRO A 267 15.57 11.41 -9.46
C PRO A 267 14.44 10.44 -9.83
N ALA A 268 14.05 10.43 -11.10
CA ALA A 268 13.05 9.49 -11.63
C ALA A 268 13.39 8.02 -11.31
N ALA A 269 14.69 7.67 -11.31
CA ALA A 269 15.16 6.33 -11.02
C ALA A 269 14.84 5.84 -9.59
N SER A 270 14.65 6.75 -8.63
CA SER A 270 14.25 6.43 -7.25
C SER A 270 12.79 6.82 -6.96
N SER A 271 12.02 7.13 -8.00
CA SER A 271 10.59 7.47 -7.92
C SER A 271 9.75 6.39 -8.60
N THR A 272 10.18 5.13 -8.48
CA THR A 272 9.48 3.95 -8.99
C THR A 272 8.50 3.41 -7.94
N THR A 273 7.55 2.58 -8.38
CA THR A 273 6.55 1.96 -7.50
C THR A 273 7.17 1.00 -6.49
N THR A 274 8.35 0.45 -6.77
CA THR A 274 9.09 -0.48 -5.90
C THR A 274 10.09 0.19 -4.99
N HIS A 275 10.53 1.42 -5.27
CA HIS A 275 11.70 2.01 -4.60
C HIS A 275 11.47 2.26 -3.12
N ARG A 276 12.21 1.52 -2.28
CA ARG A 276 12.11 1.55 -0.82
C ARG A 276 13.14 2.52 -0.30
N PHE A 277 12.74 3.34 0.65
CA PHE A 277 13.68 4.16 1.37
C PHE A 277 13.26 4.28 2.82
N TRP A 278 14.07 4.96 3.61
CA TRP A 278 13.88 4.98 5.04
C TRP A 278 14.34 6.30 5.63
N ASN A 279 13.74 6.64 6.76
CA ASN A 279 14.21 7.78 7.54
C ASN A 279 13.94 7.52 9.03
N ASP A 280 14.60 8.31 9.87
CA ASP A 280 14.39 8.27 11.31
C ASP A 280 12.98 8.75 11.67
N PRO A 281 12.21 8.02 12.50
CA PRO A 281 10.84 8.40 12.83
C PRO A 281 10.70 9.77 13.52
N ILE A 282 11.76 10.33 14.12
CA ILE A 282 11.73 11.68 14.70
C ILE A 282 12.15 12.78 13.72
N ASN A 283 12.67 12.42 12.54
CA ASN A 283 13.14 13.39 11.58
C ASN A 283 11.97 14.04 10.83
N ASN A 284 11.80 15.35 11.03
CA ASN A 284 10.85 16.19 10.32
C ASN A 284 11.53 17.19 9.37
N SER A 285 12.87 17.26 9.31
CA SER A 285 13.60 18.24 8.50
C SER A 285 14.46 17.54 7.43
N TYR A 286 13.78 16.85 6.52
CA TYR A 286 14.46 16.08 5.48
C TYR A 286 14.90 16.91 4.26
N GLY A 287 14.53 18.20 4.18
CA GLY A 287 14.95 19.14 3.14
C GLY A 287 14.29 18.93 1.77
N VAL A 288 14.05 17.67 1.41
CA VAL A 288 13.58 17.23 0.09
C VAL A 288 12.07 16.93 0.03
N GLY A 289 11.32 17.30 1.06
CA GLY A 289 9.87 17.07 1.14
C GLY A 289 9.53 15.67 1.67
N LEU A 290 9.06 15.63 2.92
CA LEU A 290 8.61 14.42 3.61
C LEU A 290 7.21 14.69 4.18
N GLY A 291 6.24 13.97 3.66
CA GLY A 291 4.83 14.05 4.02
C GLY A 291 4.24 12.64 4.15
N PHE A 292 2.96 12.50 3.86
CA PHE A 292 2.24 11.24 4.00
C PHE A 292 0.86 11.31 3.34
N ARG A 293 0.24 10.13 3.22
CA ARG A 293 -1.18 9.96 2.97
C ARG A 293 -1.73 8.93 3.96
N CYS A 294 -3.04 8.94 4.21
CA CYS A 294 -3.65 7.97 5.11
C CYS A 294 -4.35 6.83 4.34
N ALA A 295 -4.56 5.72 5.03
CA ALA A 295 -5.37 4.58 4.61
C ALA A 295 -6.40 4.24 5.68
N ARG A 296 -7.41 3.48 5.30
CA ARG A 296 -8.47 3.00 6.18
C ARG A 296 -8.84 1.59 5.76
N THR A 297 -8.88 0.68 6.72
CA THR A 297 -9.38 -0.68 6.50
C THR A 297 -10.82 -0.60 6.01
N VAL A 298 -11.15 -1.29 4.91
CA VAL A 298 -12.55 -1.50 4.54
C VAL A 298 -13.13 -2.36 5.65
N GLN A 299 -14.13 -1.84 6.37
CA GLN A 299 -14.93 -2.68 7.25
C GLN A 299 -15.73 -3.57 6.32
N ASP A 300 -15.14 -4.71 5.93
CA ASP A 300 -15.86 -5.66 5.10
C ASP A 300 -17.02 -6.20 5.93
N ASN A 301 -18.20 -6.10 5.34
CA ASN A 301 -19.45 -6.68 5.83
C ASN A 301 -19.13 -8.08 6.37
N GLY A 302 -19.39 -8.37 7.66
CA GLY A 302 -18.97 -9.63 8.31
C GLY A 302 -19.27 -10.89 7.47
N MET A 303 -20.29 -10.83 6.63
CA MET A 303 -20.67 -11.81 5.60
C MET A 303 -19.57 -12.19 4.58
N LEU A 304 -18.70 -11.28 4.10
CA LEU A 304 -17.63 -11.64 3.14
C LEU A 304 -16.47 -12.34 3.86
N GLN A 305 -16.08 -11.85 5.04
CA GLN A 305 -15.11 -12.54 5.89
C GLN A 305 -15.61 -13.92 6.32
N ALA A 306 -16.90 -14.03 6.65
CA ALA A 306 -17.53 -15.30 6.96
C ALA A 306 -17.44 -16.29 5.78
N ARG A 307 -17.67 -15.81 4.55
CA ARG A 307 -17.50 -16.62 3.33
C ARG A 307 -16.06 -17.08 3.10
N THR A 308 -15.07 -16.23 3.33
CA THR A 308 -13.65 -16.62 3.19
C THR A 308 -13.28 -17.70 4.20
N PHE A 309 -13.64 -17.52 5.47
CA PHE A 309 -13.41 -18.51 6.52
C PHE A 309 -14.16 -19.83 6.25
N TYR A 310 -15.37 -19.76 5.69
CA TYR A 310 -16.11 -20.93 5.26
C TYR A 310 -15.38 -21.69 4.14
N MET A 311 -14.82 -20.98 3.15
CA MET A 311 -14.02 -21.59 2.08
C MET A 311 -12.73 -22.22 2.63
N ASP A 312 -12.05 -21.56 3.56
CA ASP A 312 -10.88 -22.11 4.25
C ASP A 312 -11.23 -23.40 5.03
N ALA A 313 -12.41 -23.44 5.65
CA ALA A 313 -12.89 -24.64 6.33
C ALA A 313 -13.11 -25.80 5.34
N LEU A 314 -13.72 -25.54 4.17
CA LEU A 314 -13.91 -26.53 3.11
C LEU A 314 -12.57 -27.05 2.55
N ILE A 315 -11.61 -26.15 2.30
CA ILE A 315 -10.28 -26.52 1.80
C ILE A 315 -9.55 -27.40 2.82
N ASN A 316 -9.53 -27.00 4.09
CA ASN A 316 -8.88 -27.78 5.15
C ASN A 316 -9.59 -29.12 5.38
N MET A 317 -10.92 -29.15 5.29
CA MET A 317 -11.68 -30.40 5.35
C MET A 317 -11.33 -31.35 4.18
N GLY A 318 -11.24 -30.82 2.96
CA GLY A 318 -10.82 -31.59 1.78
C GLY A 318 -9.37 -32.07 1.82
N ALA A 319 -8.51 -31.38 2.59
CA ALA A 319 -7.14 -31.78 2.88
C ALA A 319 -7.00 -32.64 4.15
N GLU A 320 -8.12 -33.10 4.74
CA GLU A 320 -8.17 -33.90 5.98
C GLU A 320 -7.52 -33.23 7.21
N LYS A 321 -7.42 -31.89 7.19
CA LYS A 321 -6.90 -31.05 8.28
C LYS A 321 -8.04 -30.57 9.18
N TYR A 322 -8.70 -31.52 9.85
CA TYR A 322 -9.94 -31.24 10.59
C TYR A 322 -9.81 -30.23 11.75
N PRO A 323 -8.73 -30.18 12.54
CA PRO A 323 -8.55 -29.14 13.56
C PRO A 323 -8.49 -27.72 12.96
N GLN A 324 -7.78 -27.55 11.83
CA GLN A 324 -7.69 -26.28 11.13
C GLN A 324 -9.01 -25.92 10.43
N ALA A 325 -9.72 -26.91 9.90
CA ALA A 325 -11.05 -26.72 9.36
C ALA A 325 -12.05 -26.25 10.43
N MET A 326 -11.94 -26.80 11.66
CA MET A 326 -12.77 -26.40 12.80
C MET A 326 -12.47 -24.96 13.23
N GLU A 327 -11.20 -24.58 13.33
CA GLU A 327 -10.84 -23.19 13.65
C GLU A 327 -11.36 -22.20 12.60
N ALA A 328 -11.28 -22.56 11.32
CA ALA A 328 -11.77 -21.74 10.22
C ALA A 328 -13.31 -21.60 10.26
N ILE A 329 -14.06 -22.68 10.46
CA ILE A 329 -15.54 -22.60 10.48
C ILE A 329 -16.07 -21.84 11.69
N GLU A 330 -15.39 -21.89 12.84
CA GLU A 330 -15.75 -21.09 14.00
C GLU A 330 -15.52 -19.59 13.78
N LYS A 331 -14.46 -19.23 13.07
CA LYS A 331 -14.25 -17.85 12.60
C LYS A 331 -15.37 -17.42 11.66
N ALA A 332 -15.80 -18.27 10.72
CA ALA A 332 -16.93 -17.96 9.83
C ALA A 332 -18.23 -17.67 10.61
N ILE A 333 -18.57 -18.54 11.57
CA ILE A 333 -19.77 -18.39 12.41
C ILE A 333 -19.67 -17.15 13.30
N SER A 334 -18.47 -16.77 13.77
CA SER A 334 -18.29 -15.54 14.56
C SER A 334 -18.62 -14.27 13.77
N GLN A 335 -18.51 -14.32 12.43
CA GLN A 335 -18.77 -13.19 11.54
C GLN A 335 -20.20 -13.17 10.97
N ASP A 336 -20.81 -14.34 10.75
CA ASP A 336 -22.19 -14.50 10.29
C ASP A 336 -22.86 -15.72 10.96
N GLY A 337 -23.23 -15.55 12.23
CA GLY A 337 -23.76 -16.63 13.06
C GLY A 337 -25.16 -17.14 12.70
N ALA A 338 -25.87 -16.43 11.82
CA ALA A 338 -27.20 -16.81 11.35
C ALA A 338 -27.16 -17.76 10.13
N ASN A 339 -25.98 -18.03 9.58
CA ASN A 339 -25.83 -18.80 8.35
C ASN A 339 -25.92 -20.31 8.58
N ALA A 340 -27.00 -20.92 8.06
CA ALA A 340 -27.29 -22.34 8.23
C ALA A 340 -26.22 -23.25 7.59
N GLU A 341 -25.59 -22.83 6.49
CA GLU A 341 -24.55 -23.63 5.81
C GLU A 341 -23.31 -23.77 6.70
N TYR A 342 -22.97 -22.73 7.47
CA TYR A 342 -21.78 -22.74 8.34
C TYR A 342 -21.98 -23.67 9.54
N ALA A 343 -23.17 -23.64 10.13
CA ALA A 343 -23.54 -24.56 11.20
C ALA A 343 -23.55 -26.02 10.72
N GLN A 344 -24.00 -26.28 9.49
CA GLN A 344 -23.97 -27.61 8.88
C GLN A 344 -22.53 -28.08 8.65
N LEU A 345 -21.67 -27.25 8.06
CA LEU A 345 -20.27 -27.61 7.84
C LEU A 345 -19.53 -27.85 9.16
N LYS A 346 -19.77 -27.03 10.20
CA LYS A 346 -19.22 -27.28 11.54
C LYS A 346 -19.58 -28.67 12.06
N THR A 347 -20.84 -29.05 11.92
CA THR A 347 -21.33 -30.38 12.32
C THR A 347 -20.66 -31.50 11.51
N MET A 348 -20.41 -31.29 10.22
CA MET A 348 -19.70 -32.25 9.38
C MET A 348 -18.24 -32.42 9.81
N ILE A 349 -17.52 -31.33 10.04
CA ILE A 349 -16.12 -31.36 10.49
C ILE A 349 -16.03 -32.03 11.87
N GLN A 350 -16.96 -31.74 12.78
CA GLN A 350 -16.96 -32.29 14.14
C GLN A 350 -17.11 -33.82 14.17
N LYS A 351 -17.77 -34.42 13.18
CA LYS A 351 -17.87 -35.88 13.05
C LYS A 351 -16.58 -36.55 12.56
N GLN A 352 -15.65 -35.78 12.01
CA GLN A 352 -14.38 -36.28 11.46
C GLN A 352 -13.20 -36.12 12.43
N ILE A 353 -13.40 -35.38 13.54
CA ILE A 353 -12.41 -35.27 14.60
C ILE A 353 -12.57 -36.48 15.53
N PRO A 354 -11.53 -37.31 15.72
CA PRO A 354 -11.59 -38.51 16.55
C PRO A 354 -11.71 -38.23 18.05
#